data_AF-A9WN64-F1
#
_entry.id   AF-A9WN64-F1
#
_cell.length_a   1.000
_cell.length_b   1.000
_cell.length_c   1.000
_cell.angle_alpha   90.00
_cell.angle_beta   90.00
_cell.angle_gamma   90.00
#
_symmetry.space_group_name_H-M   'P 1'
#
loop_
_entity.id
_entity.type
_entity.pdbx_description
1 polymer ?
#
loop_
_entity_poly.entity_id
_entity_poly.type
_entity_poly.pdbx_seq_one_letter_code
_entity_poly.pdbx_strand_id
1 'polypeptide(L)'
;MNNLSFMINNQHAIEHFSHKLRFETDPSDVYAAWQSGSGLVLVDSRGEDSWRQGRAANAVHLPTAMIAEKASELIPRDSLVVVYCWGPGCNGAAKAALEFARLGYQVKEMIGGFEYWAREGFPVLNDDGPVLRQTDPLTAPLATTGISCDC
;
A
#
# COMPACT_ATOMS: atom_id res chain seq x y z
N MET A 1 11.47 -34.32 13.99
CA MET A 1 11.51 -33.32 15.07
C MET A 1 10.75 -32.10 14.57
N ASN A 2 9.47 -31.96 14.93
CA ASN A 2 8.66 -30.82 14.53
C ASN A 2 9.02 -29.61 15.39
N ASN A 3 9.67 -28.63 14.77
CA ASN A 3 10.13 -27.39 15.40
C ASN A 3 8.98 -26.38 15.66
N LEU A 4 7.73 -26.85 15.66
CA LEU A 4 6.51 -26.06 15.88
C LEU A 4 6.23 -25.76 17.37
N SER A 5 7.14 -26.16 18.26
CA SER A 5 6.98 -25.99 19.71
C SER A 5 8.05 -25.07 20.32
N PHE A 6 8.37 -23.97 19.65
CA PHE A 6 8.59 -22.76 20.45
C PHE A 6 7.20 -22.32 20.92
N MET A 7 6.96 -22.31 22.22
CA MET A 7 5.67 -21.91 22.79
C MET A 7 5.42 -20.43 22.46
N ILE A 8 4.77 -20.18 21.33
CA ILE A 8 4.15 -18.88 21.04
C ILE A 8 3.05 -18.75 22.08
N ASN A 9 3.28 -17.91 23.08
CA ASN A 9 2.24 -17.52 24.02
C ASN A 9 1.52 -16.28 23.47
N ASN A 10 0.43 -15.89 24.13
CA ASN A 10 -0.36 -14.75 23.69
C ASN A 10 0.45 -13.46 23.60
N GLN A 11 1.44 -13.26 24.48
CA GLN A 11 2.28 -12.07 24.46
C GLN A 11 3.18 -12.02 23.21
N HIS A 12 3.81 -13.13 22.84
CA HIS A 12 4.60 -13.24 21.60
C HIS A 12 3.73 -12.98 20.36
N ALA A 13 2.50 -13.50 20.34
CA ALA A 13 1.57 -13.26 19.25
C ALA A 13 1.18 -11.78 19.14
N ILE A 14 0.83 -11.15 20.28
CA ILE A 14 0.48 -9.72 20.33
C ILE A 14 1.65 -8.86 19.84
N GLU A 15 2.87 -9.11 20.34
CA GLU A 15 4.06 -8.35 19.93
C GLU A 15 4.33 -8.48 18.43
N HIS A 16 4.29 -9.71 17.91
CA HIS A 16 4.51 -9.97 16.50
C HIS A 16 3.49 -9.25 15.61
N PHE A 17 2.19 -9.45 15.84
CA PHE A 17 1.16 -8.87 14.99
C PHE A 17 1.03 -7.36 15.18
N SER A 18 1.26 -6.83 16.38
CA SER A 18 1.31 -5.38 16.61
C SER A 18 2.48 -4.72 15.87
N HIS A 19 3.63 -5.38 15.81
CA HIS A 19 4.76 -4.89 15.03
C HIS A 19 4.45 -4.94 13.53
N LYS A 20 3.89 -6.05 13.05
CA LYS A 20 3.49 -6.23 11.65
C LYS A 20 2.53 -5.13 11.19
N LEU A 21 1.40 -4.95 11.89
CA LEU A 21 0.35 -3.98 11.54
C LEU A 21 0.80 -2.51 11.70
N ARG A 22 1.93 -2.26 12.37
CA ARG A 22 2.52 -0.92 12.46
C ARG A 22 3.22 -0.50 11.16
N PHE A 23 3.75 -1.44 10.40
CA PHE A 23 4.55 -1.16 9.20
C PHE A 23 3.90 -1.62 7.90
N GLU A 24 2.78 -2.35 8.00
CA GLU A 24 1.97 -2.78 6.87
C GLU A 24 0.56 -2.18 6.94
N THR A 25 -0.11 -2.08 5.80
CA THR A 25 -1.52 -1.73 5.63
C THR A 25 -2.02 -2.38 4.34
N ASP A 26 -3.30 -2.72 4.24
CA ASP A 26 -3.86 -3.29 3.01
C ASP A 26 -4.51 -2.21 2.11
N PRO A 27 -4.94 -2.54 0.89
CA PRO A 27 -5.59 -1.57 -0.01
C PRO A 27 -6.90 -0.99 0.55
N SER A 28 -7.68 -1.77 1.31
CA SER A 28 -8.95 -1.33 1.89
C SER A 28 -8.75 -0.26 2.97
N ASP A 29 -7.82 -0.47 3.89
CA ASP A 29 -7.42 0.50 4.90
C ASP A 29 -6.97 1.82 4.27
N VAL A 30 -6.14 1.74 3.23
CA VAL A 30 -5.66 2.91 2.48
C VAL A 30 -6.82 3.65 1.83
N TYR A 31 -7.74 2.92 1.20
CA TYR A 31 -8.92 3.49 0.57
C TYR A 31 -9.86 4.17 1.58
N ALA A 32 -10.13 3.52 2.72
CA ALA A 32 -10.95 4.08 3.80
C ALA A 32 -10.29 5.32 4.43
N ALA A 33 -8.98 5.28 4.65
CA ALA A 33 -8.21 6.41 5.15
C ALA A 33 -8.19 7.58 4.15
N TRP A 34 -8.19 7.31 2.85
CA TRP A 34 -8.37 8.33 1.83
C TRP A 34 -9.76 8.94 1.86
N GLN A 35 -10.82 8.12 1.89
CA GLN A 35 -12.21 8.60 1.93
C GLN A 35 -12.54 9.44 3.18
N SER A 36 -11.90 9.14 4.31
CA SER A 36 -12.04 9.90 5.55
C SER A 36 -11.18 11.17 5.63
N GLY A 37 -10.32 11.43 4.63
CA GLY A 37 -9.47 12.62 4.59
C GLY A 37 -8.28 12.59 5.57
N SER A 38 -7.77 11.39 5.89
CA SER A 38 -6.65 11.20 6.85
C SER A 38 -5.37 11.98 6.53
N GLY A 39 -5.20 12.45 5.29
CA GLY A 39 -4.02 13.18 4.85
C GLY A 39 -2.77 12.31 4.63
N LEU A 40 -2.92 10.98 4.59
CA LEU A 40 -1.82 10.09 4.17
C LEU A 40 -1.40 10.38 2.72
N VAL A 41 -0.14 10.10 2.40
CA VAL A 41 0.39 10.19 1.04
C VAL A 41 0.64 8.80 0.51
N LEU A 42 -0.20 8.36 -0.43
CA LEU A 42 0.01 7.10 -1.15
C LEU A 42 1.07 7.31 -2.23
N VAL A 43 2.06 6.44 -2.30
CA VAL A 43 3.20 6.55 -3.22
C VAL A 43 3.29 5.31 -4.10
N ASP A 44 3.27 5.54 -5.41
CA ASP A 44 3.60 4.54 -6.41
C ASP A 44 5.11 4.53 -6.63
N SER A 45 5.78 3.48 -6.15
CA SER A 45 7.25 3.39 -6.27
C SER A 45 7.72 2.71 -7.55
N ARG A 46 6.81 2.38 -8.47
CA ARG A 46 7.12 1.69 -9.73
C ARG A 46 7.70 2.67 -10.75
N GLY A 47 8.23 2.12 -11.84
CA GLY A 47 8.77 2.92 -12.93
C GLY A 47 7.70 3.65 -13.74
N GLU A 48 8.16 4.57 -14.58
CA GLU A 48 7.35 5.38 -15.51
C GLU A 48 6.37 4.58 -16.36
N ASP A 49 6.80 3.48 -16.99
CA ASP A 49 5.89 2.67 -17.82
C ASP A 49 4.75 2.05 -17.00
N SER A 50 5.04 1.62 -15.77
CA SER A 50 4.03 1.07 -14.87
C SER A 50 3.05 2.15 -14.40
N TRP A 51 3.55 3.34 -14.10
CA TRP A 51 2.72 4.51 -13.78
C TRP A 51 1.76 4.82 -14.93
N ARG A 52 2.27 4.96 -16.16
CA ARG A 52 1.44 5.23 -17.35
C ARG A 52 0.40 4.15 -17.61
N GLN A 53 0.78 2.88 -17.42
CA GLN A 53 -0.12 1.74 -17.64
C GLN A 53 -1.32 1.75 -16.69
N GLY A 54 -1.13 2.15 -15.43
CA GLY A 54 -2.21 2.29 -14.47
C GLY A 54 -1.70 2.45 -13.03
N ARG A 55 -2.36 3.30 -12.25
CA ARG A 55 -2.02 3.68 -10.86
C ARG A 55 -3.25 3.87 -9.99
N ALA A 56 -3.08 3.85 -8.67
CA ALA A 56 -4.12 4.32 -7.77
C ALA A 56 -4.38 5.82 -7.98
N ALA A 57 -5.66 6.23 -7.99
CA ALA A 57 -6.05 7.56 -8.49
C ALA A 57 -5.49 8.78 -7.74
N ASN A 58 -5.03 8.61 -6.50
CA ASN A 58 -4.46 9.69 -5.68
C ASN A 58 -3.02 9.41 -5.25
N ALA A 59 -2.36 8.47 -5.92
CA ALA A 59 -0.97 8.21 -5.65
C ALA A 59 -0.08 9.35 -6.15
N VAL A 60 1.03 9.58 -5.46
CA VAL A 60 2.17 10.36 -5.95
C VAL A 60 3.13 9.38 -6.62
N HIS A 61 3.57 9.69 -7.84
CA HIS A 61 4.58 8.88 -8.50
C HIS A 61 5.97 9.25 -8.00
N LEU A 62 6.65 8.28 -7.39
CA LEU A 62 8.04 8.46 -6.96
C LEU A 62 8.79 7.12 -7.04
N PRO A 63 9.41 6.81 -8.19
CA PRO A 63 10.16 5.57 -8.36
C PRO A 63 11.18 5.36 -7.23
N THR A 64 11.35 4.11 -6.77
CA THR A 64 12.21 3.79 -5.61
C THR A 64 13.61 4.43 -5.68
N ALA A 65 14.23 4.43 -6.87
CA ALA A 65 15.57 4.98 -7.09
C ALA A 65 15.66 6.52 -6.89
N MET A 66 14.53 7.22 -6.90
CA MET A 66 14.46 8.68 -6.83
C MET A 66 14.01 9.18 -5.44
N ILE A 67 13.61 8.28 -4.54
CA ILE A 67 13.10 8.65 -3.21
C ILE A 67 14.13 9.44 -2.42
N ALA A 68 15.37 8.96 -2.37
CA ALA A 68 16.46 9.59 -1.60
C ALA A 68 16.71 11.05 -1.99
N GLU A 69 16.49 11.40 -3.27
CA GLU A 69 16.74 12.73 -3.81
C GLU A 69 15.49 13.62 -3.75
N LYS A 70 14.31 13.09 -4.09
CA LYS A 70 13.13 13.92 -4.40
C LYS A 70 12.02 13.87 -3.36
N ALA A 71 12.06 12.96 -2.40
CA ALA A 71 10.96 12.80 -1.44
C ALA A 71 10.66 14.10 -0.67
N SER A 72 11.69 14.82 -0.21
CA SER A 72 11.50 16.06 0.56
C SER A 72 10.92 17.23 -0.22
N GLU A 73 10.96 17.17 -1.55
CA GLU A 73 10.37 18.19 -2.42
C GLU A 73 8.90 17.90 -2.72
N LEU A 74 8.54 16.61 -2.80
CA LEU A 74 7.22 16.16 -3.24
C LEU A 74 6.28 15.82 -2.07
N ILE A 75 6.82 15.45 -0.91
CA ILE A 75 6.07 14.87 0.19
C ILE A 75 6.38 15.63 1.48
N PRO A 76 5.37 16.23 2.14
CA PRO A 76 5.55 16.90 3.42
C PRO A 76 6.17 15.97 4.48
N ARG A 77 7.14 16.48 5.25
CA ARG A 77 7.92 15.68 6.21
C ARG A 77 7.09 14.98 7.29
N ASP A 78 5.96 15.58 7.68
CA ASP A 78 5.08 15.05 8.74
C ASP A 78 3.99 14.12 8.20
N SER A 79 3.99 13.82 6.90
CA SER A 79 3.03 12.90 6.28
C SER A 79 3.29 11.45 6.70
N LEU A 80 2.20 10.71 6.95
CA LEU A 80 2.23 9.25 6.89
C LEU A 80 2.31 8.83 5.41
N VAL A 81 3.43 8.25 5.02
CA VAL A 81 3.65 7.72 3.68
C VAL A 81 3.18 6.27 3.63
N VAL A 82 2.42 5.91 2.60
CA VAL A 82 2.09 4.51 2.29
C VAL A 82 2.64 4.21 0.91
N VAL A 83 3.45 3.17 0.78
CA VAL A 83 4.14 2.85 -0.49
C VAL A 83 3.64 1.56 -1.08
N TYR A 84 3.45 1.50 -2.40
CA TYR A 84 3.12 0.26 -3.09
C TYR A 84 4.02 -0.03 -4.31
N CYS A 85 4.12 -1.32 -4.64
CA CYS A 85 4.66 -1.84 -5.89
C CYS A 85 3.56 -2.62 -6.64
N TRP A 86 3.92 -3.50 -7.57
CA TRP A 86 3.01 -4.28 -8.38
C TRP A 86 2.07 -5.17 -7.57
N GLY A 87 2.59 -5.96 -6.63
CA GLY A 87 1.79 -6.92 -5.87
C GLY A 87 2.64 -7.77 -4.94
N PRO A 88 2.08 -8.87 -4.38
CA PRO A 88 2.75 -9.72 -3.39
C PRO A 88 4.11 -10.29 -3.83
N GLY A 89 4.31 -10.46 -5.14
CA GLY A 89 5.58 -10.93 -5.70
C GLY A 89 6.67 -9.85 -5.85
N CYS A 90 6.43 -8.61 -5.41
CA CYS A 90 7.37 -7.50 -5.56
C CYS A 90 7.93 -6.98 -4.23
N ASN A 91 9.25 -7.02 -4.05
CA ASN A 91 9.94 -6.40 -2.90
C ASN A 91 10.12 -4.87 -3.03
N GLY A 92 9.53 -4.24 -4.06
CA GLY A 92 9.72 -2.82 -4.37
C GLY A 92 9.14 -1.90 -3.31
N ALA A 93 7.98 -2.25 -2.73
CA ALA A 93 7.34 -1.48 -1.68
C ALA A 93 8.21 -1.47 -0.41
N ALA A 94 8.67 -2.64 0.06
CA ALA A 94 9.59 -2.76 1.19
C ALA A 94 10.89 -1.95 0.98
N LYS A 95 11.49 -2.01 -0.21
CA LYS A 95 12.70 -1.22 -0.54
C LYS A 95 12.42 0.28 -0.49
N ALA A 96 11.30 0.71 -1.05
CA ALA A 96 10.90 2.10 -1.05
C ALA A 96 10.59 2.62 0.36
N ALA A 97 9.87 1.83 1.16
CA ALA A 97 9.59 2.14 2.56
C ALA A 97 10.90 2.29 3.37
N LEU A 98 11.90 1.44 3.12
CA LEU A 98 13.22 1.59 3.75
C LEU A 98 13.89 2.93 3.41
N GLU A 99 13.83 3.39 2.16
CA GLU A 99 14.41 4.70 1.79
C GLU A 99 13.65 5.86 2.46
N PHE A 100 12.32 5.82 2.51
CA PHE A 100 11.52 6.80 3.26
C PHE A 100 11.87 6.81 4.76
N ALA A 101 12.02 5.63 5.37
CA ALA A 101 12.39 5.51 6.78
C ALA A 101 13.78 6.10 7.06
N ARG A 102 14.76 5.89 6.15
CA ARG A 102 16.10 6.51 6.25
C ARG A 102 16.06 8.03 6.18
N LEU A 103 15.09 8.57 5.45
CA LEU A 103 14.83 10.01 5.39
C LEU A 103 14.06 10.54 6.60
N GLY A 104 13.56 9.67 7.49
CA GLY A 104 12.84 10.04 8.71
C GLY A 104 11.32 10.18 8.55
N TYR A 105 10.74 9.73 7.43
CA TYR A 105 9.27 9.70 7.27
C TYR A 105 8.64 8.61 8.12
N GLN A 106 7.40 8.86 8.59
CA GLN A 106 6.52 7.78 9.00
C GLN A 106 6.08 7.03 7.74
N VAL A 107 6.28 5.71 7.70
CA VAL A 107 6.04 4.94 6.48
C VAL A 107 5.47 3.57 6.75
N LYS A 108 4.55 3.14 5.88
CA LYS A 108 4.02 1.78 5.78
C LYS A 108 4.16 1.26 4.36
N GLU A 109 4.26 -0.06 4.20
CA GLU A 109 4.05 -0.72 2.91
C GLU A 109 2.57 -1.13 2.75
N MET A 110 2.04 -0.93 1.55
CA MET A 110 0.72 -1.45 1.17
C MET A 110 0.86 -2.87 0.64
N ILE A 111 0.49 -3.85 1.46
CA ILE A 111 0.49 -5.26 1.05
C ILE A 111 -0.53 -5.50 -0.07
N GLY A 112 -0.32 -6.52 -0.89
CA GLY A 112 -1.16 -6.76 -2.08
C GLY A 112 -0.86 -5.81 -3.26
N GLY A 113 -0.28 -4.64 -3.01
CA GLY A 113 0.19 -3.70 -4.02
C GLY A 113 -0.90 -3.19 -4.97
N PHE A 114 -0.48 -2.70 -6.13
CA PHE A 114 -1.38 -2.22 -7.18
C PHE A 114 -2.32 -3.33 -7.71
N GLU A 115 -1.86 -4.58 -7.72
CA GLU A 115 -2.64 -5.74 -8.12
C GLU A 115 -3.92 -5.85 -7.31
N TYR A 116 -3.82 -5.94 -5.98
CA TYR A 116 -4.99 -6.08 -5.12
C TYR A 116 -5.80 -4.79 -5.04
N TRP A 117 -5.16 -3.61 -5.11
CA TRP A 117 -5.91 -2.36 -5.27
C TRP A 117 -6.86 -2.39 -6.47
N ALA A 118 -6.37 -2.82 -7.64
CA ALA A 118 -7.16 -2.90 -8.85
C ALA A 118 -8.19 -4.04 -8.82
N ARG A 119 -7.85 -5.19 -8.22
CA ARG A 119 -8.73 -6.35 -8.10
C ARG A 119 -9.87 -6.11 -7.10
N GLU A 120 -9.66 -5.33 -6.06
CA GLU A 120 -10.74 -4.92 -5.15
C GLU A 120 -11.69 -3.88 -5.77
N GLY A 121 -11.33 -3.32 -6.92
CA GLY A 121 -12.16 -2.37 -7.67
C GLY A 121 -11.99 -0.92 -7.22
N PHE A 122 -10.92 -0.60 -6.49
CA PHE A 122 -10.63 0.78 -6.09
C PHE A 122 -10.26 1.65 -7.30
N PRO A 123 -10.43 2.98 -7.21
CA PRO A 123 -10.19 3.89 -8.32
C PRO A 123 -8.77 3.78 -8.91
N VAL A 124 -8.70 3.53 -10.21
CA VAL A 124 -7.47 3.47 -10.99
C VAL A 124 -7.48 4.56 -12.06
N LEU A 125 -6.32 5.18 -12.29
CA LEU A 125 -6.07 6.08 -13.41
C LEU A 125 -4.99 5.51 -14.32
N ASN A 126 -5.05 5.84 -15.61
CA ASN A 126 -3.93 5.78 -16.54
C ASN A 126 -3.80 7.13 -17.25
N ASP A 127 -2.94 7.25 -18.26
CA ASP A 127 -2.74 8.51 -18.99
C ASP A 127 -3.97 8.96 -19.79
N ASP A 128 -4.88 8.04 -20.08
CA ASP A 128 -6.14 8.31 -20.77
C ASP A 128 -7.29 8.68 -19.80
N GLY A 129 -7.05 8.61 -18.49
CA GLY A 129 -8.00 8.97 -17.45
C GLY A 129 -8.44 7.80 -16.56
N PRO A 130 -9.67 7.83 -16.01
CA PRO A 130 -10.18 6.76 -15.14
C PRO A 130 -10.32 5.42 -15.85
N VAL A 131 -9.83 4.36 -15.20
CA VAL A 131 -9.94 2.97 -15.66
C VAL A 131 -10.95 2.25 -14.79
N LEU A 132 -12.11 1.90 -15.37
CA LEU A 132 -13.10 1.09 -14.69
C LEU A 132 -12.61 -0.36 -14.57
N ARG A 133 -12.53 -0.87 -13.34
CA ARG A 133 -12.24 -2.28 -13.05
C ARG A 133 -13.41 -2.87 -12.28
N GLN A 134 -13.82 -4.08 -12.68
CA GLN A 134 -14.77 -4.85 -11.88
C GLN A 134 -14.02 -5.46 -10.70
N THR A 135 -14.67 -5.48 -9.53
CA THR A 135 -14.19 -6.20 -8.37
C THR A 135 -14.05 -7.68 -8.69
N ASP A 136 -12.88 -8.24 -8.41
CA ASP A 136 -12.60 -9.66 -8.48
C ASP A 136 -13.26 -10.34 -7.26
N PRO A 137 -14.18 -11.30 -7.47
CA PRO A 137 -14.86 -12.00 -6.39
C PRO A 137 -13.94 -12.83 -5.49
N LEU A 138 -12.68 -13.06 -5.90
CA LEU A 138 -11.68 -13.74 -5.08
C LEU A 138 -10.95 -12.81 -4.11
N THR A 139 -11.05 -11.50 -4.28
CA THR A 139 -10.32 -10.53 -3.45
C THR A 139 -11.22 -9.62 -2.64
N ALA A 140 -12.48 -9.41 -3.05
CA ALA A 140 -13.44 -8.66 -2.27
C ALA A 140 -14.90 -9.12 -2.52
N PRO A 141 -15.81 -8.91 -1.55
CA PRO A 141 -17.24 -9.17 -1.77
C PRO A 141 -17.80 -8.32 -2.92
N LEU A 142 -18.61 -8.92 -3.80
CA LEU A 142 -19.25 -8.23 -4.93
C LEU A 142 -20.42 -7.29 -4.53
N ALA A 143 -20.55 -6.92 -3.26
CA ALA A 143 -21.77 -6.32 -2.73
C ALA A 143 -22.07 -4.91 -3.30
N THR A 144 -23.35 -4.69 -3.65
CA THR A 144 -23.89 -3.56 -4.41
C THR A 144 -23.87 -2.19 -3.72
N THR A 145 -23.30 -2.04 -2.52
CA THR A 145 -23.28 -0.74 -1.81
C THR A 145 -22.13 -0.64 -0.82
N GLY A 146 -21.06 0.05 -1.23
CA GLY A 146 -20.26 0.94 -0.38
C GLY A 146 -19.45 0.38 0.79
N ILE A 147 -19.52 -0.92 1.11
CA ILE A 147 -18.69 -1.53 2.15
C ILE A 147 -17.52 -2.24 1.48
N SER A 148 -16.37 -1.55 1.50
CA SER A 148 -15.07 -2.07 1.11
C SER A 148 -14.54 -2.95 2.24
N CYS A 149 -14.43 -4.26 1.99
CA CYS A 149 -13.89 -5.32 2.86
C CYS A 149 -14.40 -5.33 4.34
N ASP A 150 -15.26 -6.30 4.65
CA ASP A 150 -15.80 -6.57 6.00
C ASP A 150 -14.82 -7.40 6.87
N CYS A 151 -13.52 -7.05 6.87
CA CYS A 151 -12.46 -7.77 7.59
C CYS A 151 -11.73 -6.90 8.63
#